data_AF-A0A9N8H9V4-F1
#
_entry.id   AF-A0A9N8H9V4-F1
#
_cell.length_a   1.000
_cell.length_b   1.000
_cell.length_c   1.000
_cell.angle_alpha   90.00
_cell.angle_beta   90.00
_cell.angle_gamma   90.00
#
_symmetry.space_group_name_H-M   'P 1'
#
loop_
_entity.id
_entity.type
_entity.pdbx_description
1 polymer ?
#
loop_
_entity_poly.entity_id
_entity_poly.type
_entity_poly.pdbx_seq_one_letter_code
_entity_poly.pdbx_strand_id
1 'polypeptide(L)'
;MKKPLFIILLLLLLSVERCSGFLNTKASRPARRSPLVVVSSSSPYPEGVTPRQLVSKGMDAFRNGDVDGSIKLFDQADAMIPDGSLTPFLWQRGLSYYYADQFEDASKQFRIDVKVNPRDVEEIVWDIASVSRLNPSDIPPKNKMSLPEGMTDRRRIMGTVYSLFRGEATELELAAAGHQGNIADEFYALFYLGLFCESRGETAKAANYMKQAVKTDYATNRGRGDYMTSCARVHCKLRGW
;
A
#
# COMPACT_ATOMS: atom_id res chain seq x y z
N MET A 1 -17.58 27.10 -18.10
CA MET A 1 -18.60 26.43 -17.26
C MET A 1 -18.01 26.20 -15.88
N LYS A 2 -18.61 26.81 -14.86
CA LYS A 2 -18.07 26.93 -13.49
C LYS A 2 -18.63 25.80 -12.61
N LYS A 3 -17.78 25.22 -11.75
CA LYS A 3 -18.15 24.35 -10.63
C LYS A 3 -18.88 25.14 -9.53
N PRO A 4 -19.64 24.48 -8.64
CA PRO A 4 -19.78 24.95 -7.28
C PRO A 4 -19.31 23.94 -6.22
N LEU A 5 -18.71 24.52 -5.18
CA LEU A 5 -18.33 23.94 -3.90
C LEU A 5 -19.59 23.53 -3.09
N PHE A 6 -19.51 22.43 -2.36
CA PHE A 6 -20.42 22.14 -1.25
C PHE A 6 -19.73 22.45 0.08
N ILE A 7 -20.26 23.45 0.77
CA ILE A 7 -20.04 23.75 2.19
C ILE A 7 -21.19 23.08 2.94
N ILE A 8 -20.90 22.26 3.95
CA ILE A 8 -21.94 21.76 4.89
C ILE A 8 -21.43 22.00 6.31
N LEU A 9 -22.14 22.87 7.02
CA LEU A 9 -22.15 22.94 8.47
C LEU A 9 -23.59 23.25 8.92
N LEU A 10 -23.91 22.71 10.10
CA LEU A 10 -24.98 23.08 11.04
C LEU A 10 -26.26 22.20 11.07
N LEU A 11 -26.21 21.25 12.02
CA LEU A 11 -27.12 21.06 13.16
C LEU A 11 -28.53 21.67 13.07
N LEU A 12 -29.55 20.86 13.36
CA LEU A 12 -30.75 21.30 14.08
C LEU A 12 -31.38 20.13 14.86
N LEU A 13 -31.52 20.36 16.17
CA LEU A 13 -32.22 19.55 17.17
C LEU A 13 -33.67 20.03 17.31
N LEU A 14 -34.56 19.07 17.54
CA LEU A 14 -35.80 19.10 18.35
C LEU A 14 -36.96 20.02 17.94
N SER A 15 -38.14 19.41 17.77
CA SER A 15 -39.32 19.73 18.58
C SER A 15 -40.39 18.62 18.48
N VAL A 16 -41.04 18.39 19.62
CA VAL A 16 -41.98 17.29 19.96
C VAL A 16 -43.40 17.85 20.06
N GLU A 17 -44.38 16.93 20.09
CA GLU A 17 -45.80 17.02 20.51
C GLU A 17 -46.81 16.95 19.34
N ARG A 18 -47.92 16.19 19.38
CA ARG A 18 -48.56 15.34 20.40
C ARG A 18 -49.59 14.45 19.67
N CYS A 19 -49.76 13.21 20.12
CA CYS A 19 -50.95 12.40 19.81
C CYS A 19 -51.55 11.92 21.14
N SER A 20 -52.83 12.22 21.35
CA SER A 20 -53.61 11.83 22.52
C SER A 20 -54.36 10.53 22.23
N GLY A 21 -54.34 9.56 23.15
CA GLY A 21 -55.18 8.38 23.01
C GLY A 21 -55.03 7.34 24.12
N PHE A 22 -55.90 7.48 25.13
CA PHE A 22 -56.47 6.43 25.99
C PHE A 22 -55.59 5.63 26.98
N LEU A 23 -55.93 5.83 28.25
CA LEU A 23 -55.54 5.06 29.43
C LEU A 23 -56.23 3.69 29.43
N ASN A 24 -55.49 2.62 29.75
CA ASN A 24 -56.04 1.51 30.51
C ASN A 24 -54.99 0.79 31.36
N THR A 25 -55.47 0.30 32.49
CA THR A 25 -54.81 -0.15 33.72
C THR A 25 -53.91 -1.38 33.61
N LYS A 26 -52.79 -1.39 34.34
CA LYS A 26 -52.37 -2.45 35.28
C LYS A 26 -51.05 -2.06 35.97
N ALA A 27 -51.02 -2.16 37.30
CA ALA A 27 -49.85 -1.89 38.11
C ALA A 27 -48.70 -2.85 37.75
N SER A 28 -47.60 -2.31 37.23
CA SER A 28 -46.36 -3.03 36.96
C SER A 28 -45.37 -2.83 38.11
N ARG A 29 -44.84 -3.94 38.63
CA ARG A 29 -43.74 -3.99 39.61
C ARG A 29 -42.53 -3.19 39.09
N PRO A 30 -41.74 -2.53 39.95
CA PRO A 30 -40.53 -1.84 39.50
C PRO A 30 -39.55 -2.85 38.91
N ALA A 31 -39.19 -2.65 37.64
CA ALA A 31 -38.14 -3.40 36.98
C ALA A 31 -36.83 -3.18 37.75
N ARG A 32 -36.23 -4.27 38.22
CA ARG A 32 -34.91 -4.30 38.84
C ARG A 32 -33.91 -3.78 37.80
N ARG A 33 -33.36 -2.59 38.00
CA ARG A 33 -32.29 -2.05 37.15
C ARG A 33 -31.09 -3.00 37.24
N SER A 34 -30.84 -3.75 36.16
CA SER A 34 -29.56 -4.44 35.99
C SER A 34 -28.47 -3.39 35.94
N PRO A 35 -27.35 -3.56 36.67
CA PRO A 35 -26.26 -2.61 36.63
C PRO A 35 -25.69 -2.56 35.20
N LEU A 36 -25.53 -1.36 34.67
CA LEU A 36 -24.79 -1.11 33.43
C LEU A 36 -23.36 -1.63 33.66
N VAL A 37 -23.00 -2.73 33.00
CA VAL A 37 -21.61 -3.16 32.96
C VAL A 37 -20.89 -2.20 32.02
N VAL A 38 -20.16 -1.24 32.59
CA VAL A 38 -19.19 -0.45 31.85
C VAL A 38 -18.05 -1.40 31.49
N VAL A 39 -18.08 -1.93 30.26
CA VAL A 39 -16.94 -2.63 29.70
C VAL A 39 -15.85 -1.59 29.49
N SER A 40 -14.90 -1.52 30.42
CA SER A 40 -13.66 -0.77 30.21
C SER A 40 -12.90 -1.47 29.08
N SER A 41 -12.96 -0.90 27.88
CA SER A 41 -12.12 -1.34 26.77
C SER A 41 -10.69 -0.86 27.04
N SER A 42 -9.93 -1.63 27.84
CA SER A 42 -8.49 -1.42 27.93
C SER A 42 -7.89 -1.69 26.55
N SER A 43 -7.30 -0.67 25.93
CA SER A 43 -6.50 -0.86 24.72
C SER A 43 -5.44 -1.93 24.99
N PRO A 44 -5.29 -2.96 24.14
CA PRO A 44 -4.27 -4.00 24.33
C PRO A 44 -2.85 -3.48 24.10
N TYR A 45 -2.68 -2.19 23.75
CA TYR A 45 -1.41 -1.58 23.42
C TYR A 45 -0.82 -0.79 24.59
N PRO A 46 0.51 -0.81 24.80
CA PRO A 46 1.16 -0.04 25.85
C PRO A 46 0.77 1.43 25.78
N GLU A 47 0.53 2.05 26.94
CA GLU A 47 0.20 3.48 27.01
C GLU A 47 1.25 4.31 26.26
N GLY A 48 0.79 5.22 25.39
CA GLY A 48 1.63 6.16 24.65
C GLY A 48 2.16 5.70 23.29
N VAL A 49 1.91 4.46 22.85
CA VAL A 49 2.23 4.03 21.47
C VAL A 49 1.12 4.48 20.51
N THR A 50 1.48 5.16 19.43
CA THR A 50 0.55 5.65 18.40
C THR A 50 0.62 4.80 17.12
N PRO A 51 -0.46 4.73 16.30
CA PRO A 51 -0.43 4.06 15.01
C PRO A 51 0.69 4.58 14.10
N ARG A 52 0.95 5.89 14.10
CA ARG A 52 2.03 6.51 13.33
C ARG A 52 3.42 5.99 13.74
N GLN A 53 3.67 5.79 15.04
CA GLN A 53 4.93 5.22 15.52
C GLN A 53 5.06 3.75 15.11
N LEU A 54 3.97 2.98 15.13
CA LEU A 54 3.98 1.59 14.65
C LEU A 54 4.28 1.51 13.16
N VAL A 55 3.65 2.37 12.34
CA VAL A 55 3.96 2.50 10.89
C VAL A 55 5.44 2.81 10.67
N SER A 56 5.99 3.79 11.39
CA SER A 56 7.42 4.13 11.29
C SER A 56 8.32 2.94 11.65
N LYS A 57 8.01 2.24 12.75
CA LYS A 57 8.74 1.04 13.17
C LYS A 57 8.61 -0.09 12.15
N GLY A 58 7.45 -0.26 11.52
CA GLY A 58 7.23 -1.25 10.47
C GLY A 58 8.11 -0.98 9.25
N MET A 59 8.16 0.27 8.80
CA MET A 59 9.09 0.70 7.74
C MET A 59 10.55 0.43 8.11
N ASP A 60 10.96 0.69 9.37
CA ASP A 60 12.33 0.42 9.82
C ASP A 60 12.64 -1.07 9.92
N ALA A 61 11.70 -1.89 10.39
CA ALA A 61 11.82 -3.35 10.38
C ALA A 61 12.04 -3.87 8.96
N PHE A 62 11.22 -3.41 8.00
CA PHE A 62 11.38 -3.74 6.59
C PHE A 62 12.75 -3.35 6.05
N ARG A 63 13.21 -2.10 6.28
CA ARG A 63 14.53 -1.62 5.85
C ARG A 63 15.69 -2.47 6.39
N ASN A 64 15.50 -3.09 7.56
CA ASN A 64 16.47 -4.00 8.18
C ASN A 64 16.34 -5.45 7.67
N GLY A 65 15.37 -5.74 6.81
CA GLY A 65 15.06 -7.08 6.30
C GLY A 65 14.23 -7.94 7.27
N ASP A 66 13.67 -7.36 8.32
CA ASP A 66 12.69 -8.03 9.20
C ASP A 66 11.28 -7.85 8.61
N VAL A 67 10.96 -8.71 7.65
CA VAL A 67 9.68 -8.66 6.92
C VAL A 67 8.51 -9.04 7.82
N ASP A 68 8.64 -10.11 8.62
CA ASP A 68 7.58 -10.55 9.53
C ASP A 68 7.30 -9.52 10.63
N GLY A 69 8.35 -8.91 11.19
CA GLY A 69 8.21 -7.82 12.16
C GLY A 69 7.54 -6.59 11.53
N SER A 70 7.90 -6.26 10.29
CA SER A 70 7.27 -5.18 9.53
C SER A 70 5.75 -5.38 9.39
N ILE A 71 5.32 -6.56 8.93
CA ILE A 71 3.90 -6.90 8.77
C ILE A 71 3.15 -6.76 10.11
N LYS A 72 3.68 -7.37 11.17
CA LYS A 72 3.06 -7.31 12.51
C LYS A 72 2.86 -5.87 12.99
N LEU A 73 3.84 -5.00 12.75
CA LEU A 73 3.77 -3.60 13.17
C LEU A 73 2.73 -2.82 12.36
N PHE A 74 2.61 -3.07 11.05
CA PHE A 74 1.56 -2.45 10.23
C PHE A 74 0.17 -2.96 10.63
N ASP A 75 0.00 -4.25 10.89
CA ASP A 75 -1.28 -4.82 11.29
C ASP A 75 -1.74 -4.32 12.67
N GLN A 76 -0.80 -4.16 13.60
CA GLN A 76 -1.09 -3.52 14.88
C GLN A 76 -1.52 -2.06 14.70
N ALA A 77 -0.86 -1.30 13.81
CA ALA A 77 -1.24 0.08 13.51
C ALA A 77 -2.67 0.17 12.93
N ASP A 78 -2.98 -0.71 11.97
CA ASP A 78 -4.29 -0.79 11.30
C ASP A 78 -5.39 -1.18 12.31
N ALA A 79 -5.13 -2.17 13.17
CA ALA A 79 -6.07 -2.63 14.20
C ALA A 79 -6.40 -1.56 15.26
N MET A 80 -5.54 -0.57 15.47
CA MET A 80 -5.82 0.58 16.34
C MET A 80 -6.81 1.58 15.73
N ILE A 81 -7.08 1.49 14.42
CA ILE A 81 -7.99 2.36 13.66
C ILE A 81 -9.08 1.47 13.03
N PRO A 82 -10.07 1.01 13.82
CA PRO A 82 -11.00 -0.05 13.42
C PRO A 82 -11.99 0.37 12.34
N ASP A 83 -12.09 1.67 12.01
CA ASP A 83 -12.89 2.15 10.87
C ASP A 83 -12.22 1.90 9.50
N GLY A 84 -10.99 1.37 9.50
CA GLY A 84 -10.23 1.02 8.29
C GLY A 84 -9.72 2.24 7.52
N SER A 85 -9.78 3.44 8.10
CA SER A 85 -9.33 4.67 7.43
C SER A 85 -7.82 4.71 7.22
N LEU A 86 -7.03 3.94 7.99
CA LEU A 86 -5.58 3.83 7.84
C LEU A 86 -5.17 2.88 6.72
N THR A 87 -5.92 1.79 6.51
CA THR A 87 -5.58 0.68 5.61
C THR A 87 -5.11 1.13 4.21
N PRO A 88 -5.76 2.09 3.53
CA PRO A 88 -5.34 2.52 2.20
C PRO A 88 -3.97 3.21 2.15
N PHE A 89 -3.48 3.72 3.28
CA PHE A 89 -2.22 4.47 3.35
C PHE A 89 -1.02 3.61 3.78
N LEU A 90 -1.22 2.30 3.94
CA LEU A 90 -0.20 1.32 4.35
C LEU A 90 0.41 0.57 3.16
N TRP A 91 0.71 1.25 2.04
CA TRP A 91 1.31 0.61 0.87
C TRP A 91 2.62 -0.14 1.16
N GLN A 92 3.40 0.30 2.15
CA GLN A 92 4.62 -0.40 2.59
C GLN A 92 4.33 -1.79 3.19
N ARG A 93 3.12 -2.00 3.72
CA ARG A 93 2.66 -3.32 4.14
C ARG A 93 2.55 -4.26 2.94
N GLY A 94 2.09 -3.75 1.79
CA GLY A 94 1.99 -4.52 0.54
C GLY A 94 3.36 -5.00 0.07
N LEU A 95 4.40 -4.16 0.19
CA LEU A 95 5.78 -4.57 -0.06
C LEU A 95 6.24 -5.66 0.92
N SER A 96 5.92 -5.51 2.19
CA SER A 96 6.27 -6.52 3.20
C SER A 96 5.60 -7.86 2.87
N TYR A 97 4.32 -7.86 2.49
CA TYR A 97 3.61 -9.05 2.00
C TYR A 97 4.28 -9.67 0.77
N TYR A 98 4.71 -8.86 -0.20
CA TYR A 98 5.43 -9.36 -1.37
C TYR A 98 6.69 -10.14 -0.98
N TYR A 99 7.50 -9.60 -0.07
CA TYR A 99 8.74 -10.26 0.36
C TYR A 99 8.52 -11.42 1.35
N ALA A 100 7.34 -11.52 1.97
CA ALA A 100 6.87 -12.70 2.69
C ALA A 100 6.29 -13.77 1.75
N ASP A 101 6.36 -13.56 0.43
CA ASP A 101 5.73 -14.36 -0.61
C ASP A 101 4.19 -14.53 -0.41
N GLN A 102 3.56 -13.58 0.29
CA GLN A 102 2.12 -13.45 0.50
C GLN A 102 1.49 -12.59 -0.62
N PHE A 103 1.60 -13.06 -1.86
CA PHE A 103 1.28 -12.24 -3.04
C PHE A 103 -0.20 -11.86 -3.15
N GLU A 104 -1.14 -12.69 -2.68
CA GLU A 104 -2.55 -12.32 -2.64
C GLU A 104 -2.79 -11.11 -1.73
N ASP A 105 -2.15 -11.07 -0.57
CA ASP A 105 -2.31 -9.98 0.39
C ASP A 105 -1.57 -8.72 -0.04
N ALA A 106 -0.42 -8.88 -0.70
CA ALA A 106 0.27 -7.79 -1.39
C ALA A 106 -0.64 -7.15 -2.45
N SER A 107 -1.19 -7.95 -3.37
CA SER A 107 -2.11 -7.48 -4.43
C SER A 107 -3.34 -6.78 -3.85
N LYS A 108 -3.96 -7.34 -2.80
CA LYS A 108 -5.09 -6.69 -2.10
C LYS A 108 -4.68 -5.32 -1.54
N GLN A 109 -3.53 -5.21 -0.89
CA GLN A 109 -3.08 -3.96 -0.29
C GLN A 109 -2.85 -2.87 -1.35
N PHE A 110 -2.15 -3.18 -2.44
CA PHE A 110 -1.91 -2.24 -3.54
C PHE A 110 -3.21 -1.81 -4.23
N ARG A 111 -4.16 -2.75 -4.40
CA ARG A 111 -5.51 -2.45 -4.92
C ARG A 111 -6.35 -1.55 -4.00
N ILE A 112 -6.09 -1.56 -2.70
CA ILE A 112 -6.75 -0.65 -1.76
C ILE A 112 -6.12 0.74 -1.85
N ASP A 113 -4.79 0.85 -1.90
CA ASP A 113 -4.06 2.13 -2.02
C ASP A 113 -4.47 2.91 -3.29
N VAL A 114 -4.47 2.24 -4.46
CA VAL A 114 -4.79 2.88 -5.75
C VAL A 114 -6.20 3.50 -5.77
N LYS A 115 -7.14 3.06 -4.91
CA LYS A 115 -8.46 3.71 -4.81
C LYS A 115 -8.36 5.15 -4.29
N VAL A 116 -7.38 5.45 -3.45
CA VAL A 116 -7.13 6.80 -2.92
C VAL A 116 -5.98 7.52 -3.62
N ASN A 117 -5.12 6.77 -4.33
CA ASN A 117 -3.99 7.30 -5.11
C ASN A 117 -3.93 6.71 -6.54
N PRO A 118 -4.91 7.01 -7.41
CA PRO A 118 -5.12 6.28 -8.67
C PRO A 118 -4.09 6.52 -9.76
N ARG A 119 -3.12 7.41 -9.52
CA ARG A 119 -2.07 7.78 -10.49
C ARG A 119 -0.71 7.19 -10.13
N ASP A 120 -0.61 6.47 -9.02
CA ASP A 120 0.66 5.90 -8.60
C ASP A 120 0.94 4.64 -9.39
N VAL A 121 1.87 4.76 -10.34
CA VAL A 121 2.26 3.61 -11.16
C VAL A 121 3.00 2.57 -10.32
N GLU A 122 3.69 2.96 -9.24
CA GLU A 122 4.45 1.99 -8.44
C GLU A 122 3.51 0.96 -7.83
N GLU A 123 2.39 1.39 -7.24
CA GLU A 123 1.37 0.52 -6.68
C GLU A 123 0.74 -0.40 -7.74
N ILE A 124 0.50 0.14 -8.95
CA ILE A 124 -0.02 -0.62 -10.09
C ILE A 124 0.97 -1.73 -10.49
N VAL A 125 2.26 -1.42 -10.65
CA VAL A 125 3.22 -2.43 -11.11
C VAL A 125 3.57 -3.44 -10.02
N TRP A 126 3.50 -3.05 -8.76
CA TRP A 126 3.62 -3.98 -7.62
C TRP A 126 2.44 -4.95 -7.53
N ASP A 127 1.20 -4.51 -7.80
CA ASP A 127 0.06 -5.41 -7.98
C ASP A 127 0.32 -6.40 -9.12
N ILE A 128 0.72 -5.91 -10.30
CA ILE A 128 0.99 -6.75 -11.46
C ILE A 128 2.09 -7.77 -11.14
N ALA A 129 3.19 -7.34 -10.52
CA ALA A 129 4.27 -8.24 -10.09
C ALA A 129 3.77 -9.33 -9.13
N SER A 130 2.91 -8.98 -8.18
CA SER A 130 2.32 -9.92 -7.22
C SER A 130 1.44 -10.95 -7.93
N VAL A 131 0.56 -10.50 -8.83
CA VAL A 131 -0.32 -11.40 -9.60
C VAL A 131 0.49 -12.30 -10.55
N SER A 132 1.55 -11.80 -11.18
CA SER A 132 2.46 -12.62 -12.00
C SER A 132 3.11 -13.73 -11.18
N ARG A 133 3.46 -13.47 -9.91
CA ARG A 133 4.03 -14.50 -9.02
C ARG A 133 3.02 -15.57 -8.64
N LEU A 134 1.73 -15.23 -8.55
CA LEU A 134 0.64 -16.18 -8.31
C LEU A 134 0.32 -17.05 -9.52
N ASN A 135 0.47 -16.49 -10.72
CA ASN A 135 0.23 -17.22 -11.97
C ASN A 135 1.37 -17.00 -12.97
N PRO A 136 2.50 -17.71 -12.80
CA PRO A 136 3.67 -17.55 -13.67
C PRO A 136 3.43 -17.92 -15.14
N SER A 137 2.29 -18.55 -15.47
CA SER A 137 1.93 -18.92 -16.83
C SER A 137 1.16 -17.82 -17.59
N ASP A 138 0.77 -16.73 -16.92
CA ASP A 138 -0.01 -15.63 -17.50
C ASP A 138 0.73 -14.29 -17.28
N ILE A 139 1.75 -14.03 -18.10
CA ILE A 139 2.61 -12.84 -17.98
C ILE A 139 2.58 -12.03 -19.30
N PRO A 140 2.17 -10.75 -19.27
CA PRO A 140 1.58 -10.06 -18.11
C PRO A 140 0.16 -10.60 -17.83
N PRO A 141 -0.31 -10.60 -16.57
CA PRO A 141 -1.62 -11.14 -16.19
C PRO A 141 -2.76 -10.55 -17.01
N LYS A 142 -3.79 -11.34 -17.34
CA LYS A 142 -4.97 -10.82 -18.07
C LYS A 142 -5.72 -9.75 -17.29
N ASN A 143 -5.84 -9.94 -15.97
CA ASN A 143 -6.53 -9.04 -15.02
C ASN A 143 -5.60 -7.98 -14.38
N LYS A 144 -4.48 -7.68 -15.04
CA LYS A 144 -3.52 -6.64 -14.64
C LYS A 144 -4.20 -5.28 -14.45
N MET A 145 -3.81 -4.57 -13.39
CA MET A 145 -4.28 -3.22 -13.12
C MET A 145 -3.88 -2.23 -14.24
N SER A 146 -4.61 -1.12 -14.33
CA SER A 146 -4.35 -0.03 -15.27
C SER A 146 -4.56 1.32 -14.60
N LEU A 147 -3.87 2.34 -15.12
CA LEU A 147 -4.19 3.72 -14.82
C LEU A 147 -5.63 4.05 -15.29
N PRO A 148 -6.31 5.03 -14.65
CA PRO A 148 -7.51 5.61 -15.22
C PRO A 148 -7.24 6.22 -16.61
N GLU A 149 -8.25 6.22 -17.46
CA GLU A 149 -8.13 6.71 -18.83
C GLU A 149 -7.61 8.16 -18.89
N GLY A 150 -6.61 8.40 -19.75
CA GLY A 150 -5.99 9.70 -19.94
C GLY A 150 -5.10 10.18 -18.78
N MET A 151 -4.85 9.35 -17.76
CA MET A 151 -3.96 9.70 -16.65
C MET A 151 -2.55 9.13 -16.85
N THR A 152 -1.57 9.82 -16.24
CA THR A 152 -0.16 9.42 -16.22
C THR A 152 0.44 9.67 -14.84
N ASP A 153 1.52 8.95 -14.53
CA ASP A 153 2.39 9.28 -13.40
C ASP A 153 3.20 10.55 -13.73
N ARG A 154 3.49 11.35 -12.71
CA ARG A 154 4.29 12.58 -12.84
C ARG A 154 5.78 12.29 -13.07
N ARG A 155 6.27 11.14 -12.62
CA ARG A 155 7.66 10.70 -12.79
C ARG A 155 7.82 10.18 -14.20
N ARG A 156 8.70 10.83 -14.98
CA ARG A 156 8.91 10.51 -16.40
C ARG A 156 9.18 9.02 -16.64
N ILE A 157 10.06 8.41 -15.83
CA ILE A 157 10.45 7.00 -15.98
C ILE A 157 9.28 6.03 -15.77
N MET A 158 8.28 6.41 -14.95
CA MET A 158 7.17 5.52 -14.61
C MET A 158 6.25 5.23 -15.80
N GLY A 159 6.21 6.09 -16.82
CA GLY A 159 5.50 5.78 -18.06
C GLY A 159 6.05 4.51 -18.74
N THR A 160 7.37 4.40 -18.87
CA THR A 160 8.02 3.24 -19.47
C THR A 160 7.96 2.01 -18.56
N VAL A 161 8.07 2.19 -17.24
CA VAL A 161 7.87 1.11 -16.26
C VAL A 161 6.45 0.53 -16.37
N TYR A 162 5.43 1.39 -16.39
CA TYR A 162 4.04 0.99 -16.59
C TYR A 162 3.88 0.19 -17.89
N SER A 163 4.35 0.73 -19.02
CA SER A 163 4.26 0.06 -20.31
C SER A 163 4.95 -1.31 -20.31
N LEU A 164 6.11 -1.46 -19.67
CA LEU A 164 6.78 -2.76 -19.55
C LEU A 164 5.91 -3.80 -18.82
N PHE A 165 5.42 -3.47 -17.62
CA PHE A 165 4.57 -4.38 -16.83
C PHE A 165 3.22 -4.67 -17.50
N ARG A 166 2.77 -3.79 -18.39
CA ARG A 166 1.57 -3.96 -19.20
C ARG A 166 1.77 -4.79 -20.47
N GLY A 167 3.01 -5.09 -20.84
CA GLY A 167 3.36 -5.78 -22.09
C GLY A 167 3.33 -4.87 -23.32
N GLU A 168 3.44 -3.56 -23.11
CA GLU A 168 3.37 -2.49 -24.12
C GLU A 168 4.76 -1.87 -24.40
N ALA A 169 5.78 -2.27 -23.64
CA ALA A 169 7.19 -1.93 -23.86
C ALA A 169 8.09 -3.12 -23.55
N THR A 170 9.34 -3.03 -24.01
CA THR A 170 10.40 -4.01 -23.84
C THR A 170 11.36 -3.61 -22.72
N GLU A 171 12.10 -4.59 -22.21
CA GLU A 171 13.17 -4.34 -21.24
C GLU A 171 14.25 -3.41 -21.78
N LEU A 172 14.53 -3.49 -23.09
CA LEU A 172 15.49 -2.61 -23.76
C LEU A 172 15.03 -1.15 -23.75
N GLU A 173 13.74 -0.90 -23.99
CA GLU A 173 13.16 0.45 -23.95
C GLU A 173 13.23 1.04 -22.54
N LEU A 174 12.96 0.25 -21.49
CA LEU A 174 13.12 0.72 -20.11
C LEU A 174 14.59 0.99 -19.76
N ALA A 175 15.51 0.10 -20.16
CA ALA A 175 16.93 0.32 -19.97
C ALA A 175 17.43 1.59 -20.66
N ALA A 176 17.01 1.83 -21.91
CA ALA A 176 17.35 3.03 -22.66
C ALA A 176 16.76 4.29 -22.02
N ALA A 177 15.49 4.25 -21.58
CA ALA A 177 14.83 5.37 -20.91
C ALA A 177 15.53 5.76 -19.59
N GLY A 178 15.98 4.77 -18.82
CA GLY A 178 16.76 4.98 -17.59
C GLY A 178 18.13 5.60 -17.89
N HIS A 179 18.86 5.04 -18.86
CA HIS A 179 20.20 5.52 -19.23
C HIS A 179 20.21 6.97 -19.77
N GLN A 180 19.19 7.34 -20.54
CA GLN A 180 19.03 8.71 -21.07
C GLN A 180 18.37 9.66 -20.06
N GLY A 181 17.92 9.14 -18.92
CA GLY A 181 17.23 9.91 -17.89
C GLY A 181 18.18 10.60 -16.92
N ASN A 182 17.63 11.05 -15.80
CA ASN A 182 18.44 11.54 -14.69
C ASN A 182 18.93 10.38 -13.80
N ILE A 183 19.81 10.67 -12.83
CA ILE A 183 20.38 9.63 -11.94
C ILE A 183 19.33 8.79 -11.20
N ALA A 184 18.15 9.33 -10.90
CA ALA A 184 17.05 8.59 -10.29
C ALA A 184 16.35 7.69 -11.32
N ASP A 185 16.16 8.17 -12.56
CA ASP A 185 15.56 7.37 -13.64
C ASP A 185 16.40 6.11 -13.91
N GLU A 186 17.73 6.20 -13.87
CA GLU A 186 18.63 5.04 -13.99
C GLU A 186 18.38 4.01 -12.86
N PHE A 187 18.32 4.46 -11.61
CA PHE A 187 18.00 3.61 -10.46
C PHE A 187 16.64 2.92 -10.64
N TYR A 188 15.59 3.68 -10.93
CA TYR A 188 14.24 3.16 -11.05
C TYR A 188 14.08 2.22 -12.23
N ALA A 189 14.74 2.48 -13.37
CA ALA A 189 14.76 1.55 -14.49
C ALA A 189 15.39 0.21 -14.11
N LEU A 190 16.57 0.21 -13.49
CA LEU A 190 17.25 -1.02 -13.05
C LEU A 190 16.45 -1.76 -11.97
N PHE A 191 15.87 -1.03 -11.02
CA PHE A 191 15.04 -1.59 -9.96
C PHE A 191 13.82 -2.33 -10.54
N TYR A 192 13.07 -1.66 -11.43
CA TYR A 192 11.87 -2.24 -12.02
C TYR A 192 12.15 -3.31 -13.07
N LEU A 193 13.28 -3.25 -13.79
CA LEU A 193 13.76 -4.37 -14.60
C LEU A 193 14.04 -5.60 -13.74
N GLY A 194 14.68 -5.42 -12.57
CA GLY A 194 14.93 -6.49 -11.63
C GLY A 194 13.64 -7.13 -11.11
N LEU A 195 12.67 -6.32 -10.66
CA LEU A 195 11.36 -6.80 -10.22
C LEU A 195 10.60 -7.51 -11.36
N PHE A 196 10.61 -6.96 -12.57
CA PHE A 196 9.94 -7.54 -13.72
C PHE A 196 10.52 -8.92 -14.05
N CYS A 197 11.84 -9.04 -14.10
CA CYS A 197 12.52 -10.32 -14.32
C CYS A 197 12.19 -11.34 -13.20
N GLU A 198 12.21 -10.92 -11.93
CA GLU A 198 11.86 -11.81 -10.80
C GLU A 198 10.42 -12.32 -10.93
N SER A 199 9.48 -11.44 -11.31
CA SER A 199 8.07 -11.81 -11.48
C SER A 199 7.84 -12.88 -12.56
N ARG A 200 8.82 -13.08 -13.46
CA ARG A 200 8.83 -14.10 -14.52
C ARG A 200 9.72 -15.31 -14.23
N GLY A 201 10.30 -15.39 -13.03
CA GLY A 201 11.23 -16.46 -12.67
C GLY A 201 12.63 -16.34 -13.29
N GLU A 202 12.95 -15.22 -13.95
CA GLU A 202 14.25 -14.97 -14.59
C GLU A 202 15.31 -14.54 -13.56
N THR A 203 15.58 -15.41 -12.59
CA THR A 203 16.35 -15.11 -11.36
C THR A 203 17.72 -14.50 -11.63
N ALA A 204 18.49 -15.05 -12.58
CA ALA A 204 19.83 -14.53 -12.87
C ALA A 204 19.80 -13.10 -13.44
N LYS A 205 18.80 -12.81 -14.28
CA LYS A 205 18.60 -11.48 -14.88
C LYS A 205 18.11 -10.48 -13.85
N ALA A 206 17.16 -10.91 -13.00
CA ALA A 206 16.67 -10.13 -11.86
C ALA A 206 17.82 -9.74 -10.92
N ALA A 207 18.65 -10.71 -10.53
CA ALA A 207 19.80 -10.48 -9.68
C ALA A 207 20.80 -9.49 -10.28
N ASN A 208 21.08 -9.60 -11.59
CA ASN A 208 21.97 -8.67 -12.27
C ASN A 208 21.46 -7.22 -12.21
N TYR A 209 20.19 -7.00 -12.55
CA TYR A 209 19.60 -5.66 -12.52
C TYR A 209 19.51 -5.09 -11.09
N MET A 210 19.07 -5.89 -10.12
CA MET A 210 18.93 -5.42 -8.73
C MET A 210 20.29 -5.06 -8.11
N LYS A 211 21.34 -5.86 -8.39
CA LYS A 211 22.72 -5.56 -7.96
C LYS A 211 23.26 -4.27 -8.59
N GLN A 212 22.89 -3.96 -9.82
CA GLN A 212 23.25 -2.70 -10.45
C GLN A 212 22.45 -1.54 -9.85
N ALA A 213 21.15 -1.71 -9.63
CA ALA A 213 20.28 -0.70 -9.02
C ALA A 213 20.85 -0.19 -7.68
N VAL A 214 21.21 -1.10 -6.77
CA VAL A 214 21.77 -0.73 -5.45
C VAL A 214 23.13 -0.03 -5.50
N LYS A 215 23.84 -0.09 -6.64
CA LYS A 215 25.15 0.52 -6.86
C LYS A 215 25.10 1.86 -7.60
N THR A 216 23.93 2.28 -8.09
CA THR A 216 23.78 3.56 -8.80
C THR A 216 24.17 4.75 -7.90
N ASP A 217 24.57 5.86 -8.52
CA ASP A 217 24.86 7.11 -7.81
C ASP A 217 23.66 7.59 -7.00
N TYR A 218 22.45 7.46 -7.55
CA TYR A 218 21.23 7.76 -6.81
C TYR A 218 21.07 6.89 -5.57
N ALA A 219 21.18 5.56 -5.70
CA ALA A 219 20.99 4.66 -4.55
C ALA A 219 22.03 4.84 -3.43
N THR A 220 23.27 5.20 -3.79
CA THR A 220 24.38 5.34 -2.84
C THR A 220 24.51 6.74 -2.26
N ASN A 221 24.01 7.77 -2.96
CA ASN A 221 24.09 9.17 -2.54
C ASN A 221 22.69 9.79 -2.35
N ARG A 222 22.16 10.48 -3.38
CA ARG A 222 20.97 11.36 -3.23
C ARG A 222 19.70 10.62 -2.77
N GLY A 223 19.55 9.37 -3.18
CA GLY A 223 18.42 8.49 -2.88
C GLY A 223 18.65 7.57 -1.68
N ARG A 224 19.71 7.76 -0.87
CA ARG A 224 19.99 6.85 0.27
C ARG A 224 18.82 6.70 1.25
N GLY A 225 18.04 7.77 1.43
CA GLY A 225 16.83 7.80 2.27
C GLY A 225 15.54 7.40 1.56
N ASP A 226 15.57 7.18 0.24
CA ASP A 226 14.43 6.70 -0.53
C ASP A 226 14.04 5.28 -0.06
N TYR A 227 12.74 5.04 0.05
CA TYR A 227 12.21 3.74 0.43
C TYR A 227 12.49 2.69 -0.64
N MET A 228 12.45 3.03 -1.94
CA MET A 228 12.73 2.08 -3.01
C MET A 228 14.21 1.68 -3.07
N THR A 229 15.14 2.57 -2.73
CA THR A 229 16.57 2.18 -2.63
C THR A 229 16.79 1.23 -1.45
N SER A 230 16.02 1.39 -0.36
CA SER A 230 15.99 0.42 0.74
C SER A 230 15.37 -0.90 0.32
N CYS A 231 14.26 -0.86 -0.42
CA CYS A 231 13.60 -2.02 -1.00
C CYS A 231 14.55 -2.83 -1.88
N ALA A 232 15.32 -2.17 -2.76
CA ALA A 232 16.33 -2.84 -3.59
C ALA A 232 17.42 -3.57 -2.77
N ARG A 233 17.87 -2.96 -1.65
CA ARG A 233 18.83 -3.60 -0.73
C ARG A 233 18.23 -4.79 -0.01
N VAL A 234 16.99 -4.67 0.47
CA VAL A 234 16.23 -5.75 1.11
C VAL A 234 16.01 -6.89 0.11
N HIS A 235 15.69 -6.57 -1.14
CA HIS A 235 15.53 -7.52 -2.22
C HIS A 235 16.79 -8.38 -2.39
N CYS A 236 17.96 -7.76 -2.58
CA CYS A 236 19.22 -8.49 -2.69
C CYS A 236 19.49 -9.33 -1.44
N LYS A 237 19.30 -8.76 -0.24
CA LYS A 237 19.54 -9.47 1.03
C LYS A 237 18.68 -10.73 1.16
N LEU A 238 17.36 -10.62 0.93
CA LEU A 238 16.42 -11.72 1.14
C LEU A 238 16.52 -12.80 0.06
N ARG A 239 16.90 -12.43 -1.17
CA ARG A 239 17.10 -13.38 -2.26
C ARG A 239 18.52 -13.96 -2.33
N GLY A 240 19.42 -13.50 -1.45
CA GLY A 240 20.82 -13.98 -1.39
C GLY A 240 21.68 -13.53 -2.57
N TRP A 241 21.43 -12.33 -3.09
CA TRP A 241 22.11 -11.77 -4.26
C TRP A 241 23.27 -10.85 -3.86
#